data_AF-F7L351-F1
#
_entry.id   AF-F7L351-F1
#
_cell.length_a   1.000
_cell.length_b   1.000
_cell.length_c   1.000
_cell.angle_alpha   90.00
_cell.angle_beta   90.00
_cell.angle_gamma   90.00
#
_symmetry.space_group_name_H-M   'P 1'
#
loop_
_entity.id
_entity.type
_entity.pdbx_description
1 polymer ?
#
loop_
_entity_poly.entity_id
_entity_poly.type
_entity_poly.pdbx_seq_one_letter_code
_entity_poly.pdbx_strand_id
1 'polypeptide(L)'
;MSYQDINASIIDKWIKEEDWEWGKAISHEEYIKALNGNWNVKLTPVKFVPHEWFGDLKGKKLLGLASGGGQQIPVFTALGAECTVLDYSDAQLENEKMVAERENYKVNIIKADMSKPLPFEDESFDIIFLSSK
;
A
#
# COMPACT_ATOMS: atom_id res chain seq x y z
N MET A 1 7.36 -4.38 25.20
CA MET A 1 6.88 -3.47 24.15
C MET A 1 8.10 -2.83 23.52
N SER A 2 8.35 -3.13 22.25
CA SER A 2 9.43 -2.55 21.46
C SER A 2 9.03 -1.16 20.96
N TYR A 3 9.98 -0.36 20.44
CA TYR A 3 9.64 0.93 19.84
C TYR A 3 8.77 0.76 18.58
N GLN A 4 8.92 -0.36 17.87
CA GLN A 4 8.09 -0.72 16.72
C GLN A 4 6.63 -0.92 17.15
N ASP A 5 6.38 -1.60 18.27
CA ASP A 5 5.04 -1.80 18.81
C ASP A 5 4.39 -0.46 19.19
N ILE A 6 5.18 0.45 19.78
CA ILE A 6 4.72 1.81 20.11
C ILE A 6 4.37 2.55 18.83
N ASN A 7 5.24 2.55 17.82
CA ASN A 7 5.00 3.21 16.54
C ASN A 7 3.75 2.67 15.82
N ALA A 8 3.55 1.34 15.78
CA ALA A 8 2.35 0.75 15.21
C ALA A 8 1.09 1.17 15.98
N SER A 9 1.13 1.19 17.31
CA SER A 9 -0.03 1.61 18.11
C SER A 9 -0.40 3.08 17.88
N ILE A 10 0.59 3.95 17.65
CA ILE A 10 0.37 5.36 17.30
C ILE A 10 -0.26 5.48 15.91
N ILE A 11 0.25 4.73 14.93
CA ILE A 11 -0.30 4.69 13.58
C ILE A 11 -1.75 4.17 13.61
N ASP A 12 -2.03 3.08 14.33
CA ASP A 12 -3.37 2.54 14.50
C ASP A 12 -4.32 3.56 15.09
N LYS A 13 -3.86 4.32 16.10
CA LYS A 13 -4.62 5.41 16.71
C LYS A 13 -4.91 6.51 15.69
N TRP A 14 -3.90 6.96 14.95
CA TRP A 14 -4.07 8.00 13.93
C TRP A 14 -5.02 7.59 12.81
N ILE A 15 -5.12 6.31 12.48
CA ILE A 15 -6.08 5.84 11.46
C ILE A 15 -7.51 5.81 12.02
N LYS A 16 -7.68 5.42 13.29
CA LYS A 16 -8.99 5.21 13.91
C LYS A 16 -9.61 6.50 14.44
N GLU A 17 -8.78 7.40 14.95
CA GLU A 17 -9.20 8.55 15.74
C GLU A 17 -8.87 9.89 15.08
N GLU A 18 -7.92 9.91 14.15
CA GLU A 18 -7.48 11.12 13.48
C GLU A 18 -7.78 10.99 11.97
N ASP A 19 -8.13 12.09 11.30
CA ASP A 19 -8.40 12.08 9.84
C ASP A 19 -7.09 12.07 9.05
N TRP A 20 -6.18 11.15 9.40
CA TRP A 20 -4.81 11.16 8.94
C TRP A 20 -4.70 10.74 7.47
N GLU A 21 -4.01 11.55 6.67
CA GLU A 21 -3.98 11.45 5.21
C GLU A 21 -3.47 10.09 4.68
N TRP A 22 -2.55 9.47 5.42
CA TRP A 22 -1.98 8.15 5.09
C TRP A 22 -2.80 6.97 5.64
N GLY A 23 -3.85 7.24 6.42
CA GLY A 23 -4.82 6.26 6.89
C GLY A 23 -6.05 6.13 5.99
N LYS A 24 -6.22 7.04 5.03
CA LYS A 24 -7.39 7.10 4.14
C LYS A 24 -7.24 6.14 2.97
N ALA A 25 -8.06 5.10 2.99
CA ALA A 25 -8.29 4.23 1.84
C ALA A 25 -8.91 5.02 0.67
N ILE A 26 -8.60 4.62 -0.57
CA ILE A 26 -9.25 5.20 -1.74
C ILE A 26 -10.73 4.83 -1.78
N SER A 27 -11.52 5.72 -2.37
CA SER A 27 -12.91 5.48 -2.73
C SER A 27 -13.05 4.51 -3.91
N HIS A 28 -14.25 3.97 -4.09
CA HIS A 28 -14.58 3.17 -5.27
C HIS A 28 -14.40 3.97 -6.57
N GLU A 29 -14.77 5.25 -6.58
CA GLU A 29 -14.62 6.10 -7.77
C GLU A 29 -13.15 6.26 -8.19
N GLU A 30 -12.24 6.44 -7.22
CA GLU A 30 -10.81 6.49 -7.48
C GLU A 30 -10.27 5.17 -8.03
N TYR A 31 -10.74 4.04 -7.51
CA TYR A 31 -10.38 2.72 -8.03
C TYR A 31 -10.85 2.53 -9.48
N ILE A 32 -12.10 2.89 -9.79
CA ILE A 32 -12.62 2.86 -11.18
C ILE A 32 -11.82 3.79 -12.09
N LYS A 33 -11.43 4.98 -11.64
CA LYS A 33 -10.54 5.87 -12.40
C LYS A 33 -9.20 5.20 -12.71
N ALA A 34 -8.61 4.54 -11.71
CA ALA A 34 -7.34 3.82 -11.89
C ALA A 34 -7.44 2.68 -12.92
N LEU A 35 -8.52 1.90 -12.88
CA LEU A 35 -8.79 0.87 -13.90
C LEU A 35 -8.90 1.43 -15.33
N ASN A 36 -9.33 2.69 -15.46
CA ASN A 36 -9.44 3.39 -16.74
C ASN A 36 -8.17 4.18 -17.10
N GLY A 37 -7.05 3.94 -16.41
CA GLY A 37 -5.77 4.59 -16.68
C GLY A 37 -5.64 6.02 -16.14
N ASN A 38 -6.61 6.49 -15.35
CA ASN A 38 -6.52 7.76 -14.64
C ASN A 38 -6.17 7.51 -13.17
N TRP A 39 -4.89 7.57 -12.85
CA TRP A 39 -4.39 7.19 -11.53
C TRP A 39 -3.30 8.14 -11.05
N ASN A 40 -3.11 8.18 -9.74
CA ASN A 40 -1.97 8.82 -9.10
C ASN A 40 -1.59 8.04 -7.86
N VAL A 41 -0.30 8.00 -7.55
CA VAL A 41 0.23 7.45 -6.30
C VAL A 41 1.07 8.51 -5.60
N LYS A 42 0.91 8.64 -4.28
CA LYS A 42 1.58 9.69 -3.50
C LYS A 42 3.04 9.31 -3.19
N LEU A 43 3.97 10.22 -3.45
CA LEU A 43 5.35 10.16 -2.94
C LEU A 43 5.43 10.78 -1.54
N THR A 44 4.70 11.88 -1.35
CA THR A 44 4.54 12.64 -0.09
C THR A 44 3.08 13.09 -0.01
N PRO A 45 2.60 13.66 1.12
CA PRO A 45 1.20 14.08 1.24
C PRO A 45 0.72 15.05 0.15
N VAL A 46 1.64 15.80 -0.47
CA VAL A 46 1.34 16.85 -1.46
C VAL A 46 1.98 16.61 -2.83
N LYS A 47 2.69 15.50 -3.04
CA LYS A 47 3.34 15.20 -4.33
C LYS A 47 3.01 13.79 -4.79
N PHE A 48 2.63 13.68 -6.05
CA PHE A 48 2.49 12.40 -6.73
C PHE A 48 3.81 11.96 -7.37
N VAL A 49 3.96 10.66 -7.55
CA VAL A 49 5.09 10.06 -8.26
C VAL A 49 4.87 10.22 -9.76
N PRO A 50 5.87 10.65 -10.55
CA PRO A 50 5.77 10.68 -12.01
C PRO A 50 5.44 9.28 -12.58
N HIS A 51 4.44 9.19 -13.46
CA HIS A 51 4.01 7.91 -14.04
C HIS A 51 5.13 7.22 -14.83
N GLU A 52 6.01 8.00 -15.45
CA GLU A 52 7.16 7.53 -16.24
C GLU A 52 8.17 6.68 -15.44
N TRP A 53 8.14 6.74 -14.10
CA TRP A 53 9.01 5.92 -13.25
C TRP A 53 8.59 4.46 -13.16
N PHE A 54 7.31 4.14 -13.43
CA PHE A 54 6.78 2.79 -13.25
C PHE A 54 6.83 1.93 -14.51
N GLY A 55 6.87 2.55 -15.69
CA GLY A 55 6.76 1.82 -16.96
C GLY A 55 5.46 1.02 -17.06
N ASP A 56 5.53 -0.17 -17.68
CA ASP A 56 4.39 -1.10 -17.72
C ASP A 56 4.34 -1.95 -16.45
N LEU A 57 3.23 -1.83 -15.72
CA LEU A 57 2.98 -2.53 -14.46
C LEU A 57 2.26 -3.87 -14.64
N LYS A 58 1.76 -4.17 -15.84
CA LYS A 58 0.94 -5.35 -16.07
C LYS A 58 1.72 -6.64 -15.83
N GLY A 59 1.26 -7.46 -14.90
CA GLY A 59 1.89 -8.72 -14.50
C GLY A 59 3.19 -8.55 -13.70
N LYS A 60 3.55 -7.33 -13.31
CA LYS A 60 4.74 -7.07 -12.49
C LYS A 60 4.48 -7.40 -11.04
N LYS A 61 5.45 -8.02 -10.37
CA LYS A 61 5.39 -8.26 -8.94
C LYS A 61 5.80 -7.01 -8.19
N LEU A 62 4.86 -6.40 -7.48
CA LEU A 62 5.07 -5.15 -6.76
C LEU A 62 4.95 -5.36 -5.25
N LEU A 63 5.98 -4.95 -4.50
CA LEU A 63 5.95 -4.87 -3.04
C LEU A 63 5.68 -3.44 -2.59
N GLY A 64 4.52 -3.17 -1.99
CA GLY A 64 4.29 -1.96 -1.21
C GLY A 64 4.84 -2.14 0.19
N LEU A 65 6.05 -1.62 0.41
CA LEU A 65 6.73 -1.65 1.71
C LEU A 65 6.29 -0.42 2.51
N ALA A 66 5.58 -0.63 3.62
CA ALA A 66 4.98 0.46 4.43
C ALA A 66 4.11 1.45 3.62
N SER A 67 3.58 1.01 2.48
CA SER A 67 2.87 1.84 1.49
C SER A 67 1.36 1.91 1.73
N GLY A 68 0.93 1.56 2.94
CA GLY A 68 -0.39 1.87 3.45
C GLY A 68 -1.52 0.93 3.05
N GLY A 69 -2.62 1.11 3.77
CA GLY A 69 -3.82 0.32 3.85
C GLY A 69 -4.90 0.86 2.93
N GLY A 70 -4.98 0.28 1.73
CA GLY A 70 -6.03 0.56 0.77
C GLY A 70 -5.87 1.88 0.03
N GLN A 71 -4.68 2.49 0.01
CA GLN A 71 -4.44 3.74 -0.73
C GLN A 71 -3.69 3.51 -2.06
N GLN A 72 -2.47 2.98 -2.00
CA GLN A 72 -1.58 2.88 -3.17
C GLN A 72 -1.69 1.51 -3.86
N ILE A 73 -1.78 0.44 -3.07
CA ILE A 73 -1.88 -0.94 -3.57
C ILE A 73 -3.11 -1.20 -4.45
N PRO A 74 -4.32 -0.70 -4.12
CA PRO A 74 -5.46 -0.86 -5.02
C PRO A 74 -5.21 -0.22 -6.39
N VAL A 75 -4.50 0.91 -6.42
CA VAL A 75 -4.14 1.60 -7.68
C VAL A 75 -3.19 0.74 -8.51
N PHE A 76 -2.10 0.23 -7.91
CA PHE A 76 -1.18 -0.65 -8.62
C PHE A 76 -1.86 -1.93 -9.12
N THR A 77 -2.76 -2.48 -8.32
CA THR A 77 -3.53 -3.67 -8.70
C THR A 77 -4.49 -3.38 -9.87
N ALA A 78 -5.14 -2.20 -9.87
CA ALA A 78 -5.97 -1.75 -10.98
C ALA A 78 -5.18 -1.60 -12.30
N LEU A 79 -3.88 -1.25 -12.20
CA LEU A 79 -2.95 -1.18 -13.34
C LEU A 79 -2.41 -2.55 -13.77
N GLY A 80 -2.82 -3.62 -13.08
CA GLY A 80 -2.51 -5.00 -13.43
C GLY A 80 -1.25 -5.56 -12.75
N ALA A 81 -0.69 -4.89 -11.75
CA ALA A 81 0.41 -5.43 -10.96
C ALA A 81 -0.06 -6.53 -10.00
N GLU A 82 0.79 -7.53 -9.76
CA GLU A 82 0.64 -8.54 -8.73
C GLU A 82 1.19 -7.99 -7.41
N CYS A 83 0.28 -7.47 -6.58
CA CYS A 83 0.67 -6.68 -5.41
C CYS A 83 0.81 -7.52 -4.13
N THR A 84 1.86 -7.21 -3.38
CA THR A 84 2.05 -7.59 -1.97
C THR A 84 2.15 -6.32 -1.14
N VAL A 85 1.44 -6.25 -0.02
CA VAL A 85 1.63 -5.22 1.00
C VAL A 85 2.36 -5.81 2.20
N LEU A 86 3.33 -5.05 2.73
CA LEU A 86 4.00 -5.34 3.99
C LEU A 86 3.92 -4.12 4.89
N ASP A 87 3.23 -4.25 6.03
CA ASP A 87 3.14 -3.21 7.06
C ASP A 87 3.21 -3.85 8.46
N TYR A 88 3.49 -3.05 9.48
CA TYR A 88 3.52 -3.48 10.87
C TYR A 88 2.22 -3.13 11.62
N SER A 89 1.46 -2.12 11.13
CA SER A 89 0.19 -1.66 11.70
C SER A 89 -0.97 -2.57 11.29
N ASP A 90 -1.72 -3.06 12.28
CA ASP A 90 -2.91 -3.89 12.03
C ASP A 90 -4.00 -3.09 11.31
N ALA A 91 -4.18 -1.81 11.66
CA ALA A 91 -5.18 -0.97 11.03
C ALA A 91 -4.87 -0.69 9.54
N GLN A 92 -3.60 -0.54 9.17
CA GLN A 92 -3.21 -0.43 7.76
C GLN A 92 -3.53 -1.72 7.00
N LEU A 93 -3.17 -2.88 7.55
CA LEU A 93 -3.43 -4.17 6.88
C LEU A 93 -4.94 -4.46 6.76
N GLU A 94 -5.73 -4.11 7.77
CA GLU A 94 -7.19 -4.27 7.72
C GLU A 94 -7.84 -3.33 6.68
N ASN A 95 -7.36 -2.08 6.57
CA ASN A 95 -7.84 -1.19 5.51
C ASN A 95 -7.53 -1.72 4.10
N GLU A 96 -6.34 -2.29 3.89
CA GLU A 96 -6.02 -2.94 2.62
C GLU A 96 -6.99 -4.09 2.32
N LYS A 97 -7.20 -4.96 3.31
CA LYS A 97 -8.12 -6.09 3.18
C LYS A 97 -9.54 -5.65 2.86
N MET A 98 -10.06 -4.64 3.56
CA MET A 98 -11.38 -4.08 3.32
C MET A 98 -11.53 -3.58 1.87
N VAL A 99 -10.53 -2.86 1.35
CA VAL A 99 -10.57 -2.34 -0.03
C VAL A 99 -10.43 -3.48 -1.05
N ALA A 100 -9.58 -4.46 -0.80
CA ALA A 100 -9.44 -5.66 -1.62
C ALA A 100 -10.74 -6.46 -1.74
N GLU A 101 -11.45 -6.65 -0.62
CA GLU A 101 -12.76 -7.30 -0.60
C GLU A 101 -13.83 -6.48 -1.32
N ARG A 102 -13.87 -5.16 -1.08
CA ARG A 102 -14.82 -4.23 -1.70
C ARG A 102 -14.69 -4.20 -3.22
N GLU A 103 -13.46 -4.16 -3.73
CA GLU A 103 -13.14 -4.02 -5.16
C GLU A 103 -12.85 -5.35 -5.85
N ASN A 104 -12.86 -6.44 -5.09
CA ASN A 104 -12.64 -7.82 -5.55
C ASN A 104 -11.31 -7.99 -6.31
N TYR A 105 -10.21 -7.46 -5.76
CA TYR A 105 -8.86 -7.72 -6.27
C TYR A 105 -8.06 -8.62 -5.33
N LYS A 106 -7.00 -9.23 -5.88
CA LYS A 106 -6.07 -10.07 -5.13
C LYS A 106 -4.89 -9.25 -4.64
N VAL A 107 -4.58 -9.38 -3.36
CA VAL A 107 -3.38 -8.81 -2.74
C VAL A 107 -2.85 -9.79 -1.71
N ASN A 108 -1.54 -9.91 -1.63
CA ASN A 108 -0.90 -10.65 -0.54
C ASN A 108 -0.61 -9.68 0.61
N ILE A 109 -1.16 -9.95 1.80
CA ILE A 109 -1.08 -9.05 2.97
C ILE A 109 -0.16 -9.68 4.00
N ILE A 110 0.96 -9.03 4.31
CA ILE A 110 1.97 -9.55 5.24
C ILE A 110 2.20 -8.55 6.38
N LYS A 111 2.06 -9.04 7.62
CA LYS A 111 2.49 -8.32 8.80
C LYS A 111 3.93 -8.68 9.14
N ALA A 112 4.86 -7.72 9.03
CA ALA A 112 6.26 -7.94 9.37
C ALA A 112 6.99 -6.66 9.80
N ASP A 113 8.02 -6.81 10.63
CA ASP A 113 8.91 -5.72 11.04
C ASP A 113 10.01 -5.52 9.97
N MET A 114 9.98 -4.38 9.29
CA MET A 114 10.95 -4.05 8.22
C MET A 114 12.39 -3.86 8.71
N SER A 115 12.63 -3.79 10.03
CA SER A 115 13.98 -3.80 10.61
C SER A 115 14.60 -5.21 10.68
N LYS A 116 13.83 -6.24 10.34
CA LYS A 116 14.25 -7.64 10.24
C LYS A 116 14.39 -8.05 8.77
N PRO A 117 15.10 -9.16 8.48
CA PRO A 117 15.08 -9.75 7.14
C PRO A 117 13.65 -9.94 6.65
N LEU A 118 13.38 -9.49 5.42
CA LEU A 118 12.05 -9.59 4.84
C LEU A 118 11.74 -11.07 4.52
N PRO A 119 10.47 -11.50 4.65
CA PRO A 119 10.08 -12.91 4.47
C PRO A 119 9.92 -13.27 2.98
N PHE A 120 10.87 -12.88 2.14
CA PHE A 120 10.84 -13.08 0.70
C PHE A 120 12.16 -13.67 0.21
N GLU A 121 12.10 -14.45 -0.86
CA GLU A 121 13.30 -14.92 -1.56
C GLU A 121 13.95 -13.74 -2.31
N ASP A 122 15.25 -13.85 -2.60
CA ASP A 122 15.95 -12.89 -3.44
C ASP A 122 15.24 -12.76 -4.80
N GLU A 123 15.25 -11.55 -5.37
CA GLU A 123 14.66 -11.27 -6.70
C GLU A 123 13.15 -11.58 -6.82
N SER A 124 12.42 -11.62 -5.69
CA SER A 124 10.96 -11.88 -5.69
C SER A 124 10.10 -10.81 -6.34
N PHE A 125 10.59 -9.56 -6.44
CA PHE A 125 9.81 -8.40 -6.90
C PHE A 125 10.51 -7.64 -8.01
N ASP A 126 9.73 -7.22 -9.01
CA ASP A 126 10.18 -6.30 -10.05
C ASP A 126 10.27 -4.86 -9.52
N ILE A 127 9.35 -4.48 -8.63
CA ILE A 127 9.21 -3.11 -8.12
C ILE A 127 8.98 -3.15 -6.61
N ILE A 128 9.73 -2.32 -5.89
CA ILE A 128 9.48 -2.03 -4.47
C ILE A 128 9.05 -0.57 -4.38
N PHE A 129 7.84 -0.35 -3.89
CA PHE A 129 7.28 0.98 -3.67
C PHE A 129 7.23 1.29 -2.18
N LEU A 130 7.87 2.39 -1.79
CA LEU A 130 7.88 2.92 -0.43
C LEU A 130 7.54 4.41 -0.51
N SER A 131 6.39 4.79 0.04
CA SER A 131 6.05 6.19 0.27
C SER A 131 6.25 6.52 1.74
N SER A 132 7.21 7.40 2.05
CA SER A 132 7.49 7.80 3.44
C SER A 132 6.40 8.73 3.96
N LYS A 133 5.87 8.38 5.14
CA LYS A 133 4.81 9.09 5.83
C LYS A 133 5.33 10.31 6.59
#